data_AF-A0A7S1SGX8-F1
#
_entry.id   AF-A0A7S1SGX8-F1
#
_cell.length_a   1.000
_cell.length_b   1.000
_cell.length_c   1.000
_cell.angle_alpha   90.00
_cell.angle_beta   90.00
_cell.angle_gamma   90.00
#
_symmetry.space_group_name_H-M   'P 1'
#
loop_
_entity.id
_entity.type
_entity.pdbx_description
1 polymer ?
#
loop_
_entity_poly.entity_id
_entity_poly.type
_entity_poly.pdbx_seq_one_letter_code
_entity_poly.pdbx_strand_id
1 'polypeptide(L)'
;MLLLHPRTYNTGNYLNSANFWKTGIAQGILDGAIIFFVPFLCIDHLDANQMTDVGSLGKCVYIALLGSVTLEVALAARYWTYPFGFCVVVSYALVFPFIFMYSAFLQASNVHDPVQVGVGSHIMSNPSFWFIIIVVNLCTTGHRILLYCVIWAYYPRDTQILSEKERLYGAFHEVGWQSINRLLKIGAE
;
A
#
# COMPACT_ATOMS: atom_id res chain seq x y z
N MET A 1 -0.01 21.98 -17.69
CA MET A 1 -1.43 21.98 -17.26
C MET A 1 -1.73 22.91 -16.08
N LEU A 2 -0.96 22.84 -14.99
CA LEU A 2 -1.14 23.72 -13.80
C LEU A 2 -1.06 25.22 -14.14
N LEU A 3 -0.20 25.59 -15.11
CA LEU A 3 -0.11 26.96 -15.62
C LEU A 3 -1.33 27.39 -16.45
N LEU A 4 -2.03 26.44 -17.10
CA LEU A 4 -3.18 26.72 -17.98
C LEU A 4 -4.48 26.84 -17.18
N HIS A 5 -4.58 26.13 -16.04
CA HIS A 5 -5.73 26.13 -15.15
C HIS A 5 -5.31 26.50 -13.72
N PRO A 6 -4.99 27.79 -13.44
CA PRO A 6 -4.46 28.22 -12.14
C PRO A 6 -5.42 27.95 -10.97
N ARG A 7 -6.73 27.80 -11.25
CA ARG A 7 -7.74 27.44 -10.24
C ARG A 7 -7.52 26.07 -9.59
N THR A 8 -6.77 25.17 -10.25
CA THR A 8 -6.36 23.88 -9.65
C THR A 8 -5.34 24.02 -8.52
N TYR A 9 -4.68 25.18 -8.42
CA TYR A 9 -3.74 25.46 -7.34
C TYR A 9 -4.47 25.73 -6.00
N ASN A 10 -5.63 26.40 -6.04
CA ASN A 10 -6.37 26.81 -4.85
C ASN A 10 -7.30 25.71 -4.29
N THR A 11 -7.50 24.63 -5.05
CA THR A 11 -8.27 23.43 -4.63
C THR A 11 -7.40 22.37 -3.95
N GLY A 12 -6.18 22.74 -3.52
CA GLY A 12 -5.33 21.87 -2.71
C GLY A 12 -6.08 21.40 -1.47
N ASN A 13 -6.17 20.08 -1.28
CA ASN A 13 -6.65 19.49 -0.04
C ASN A 13 -5.80 20.03 1.11
N TYR A 14 -6.32 21.01 1.85
CA TYR A 14 -5.71 21.45 3.09
C TYR A 14 -5.61 20.23 4.03
N LEU A 15 -4.48 20.10 4.72
CA LEU A 15 -4.28 19.14 5.81
C LEU A 15 -5.21 19.52 6.96
N ASN A 16 -6.48 19.15 6.84
CA ASN A 16 -7.46 19.32 7.89
C ASN A 16 -7.26 18.18 8.90
N SER A 17 -7.27 18.50 10.19
CA SER A 17 -7.13 17.53 11.29
C SER A 17 -8.10 16.36 11.13
N ALA A 18 -9.32 16.61 10.65
CA ALA A 18 -10.31 15.56 10.39
C ALA A 18 -9.85 14.54 9.32
N ASN A 19 -9.22 15.01 8.23
CA ASN A 19 -8.68 14.14 7.19
C ASN A 19 -7.47 13.35 7.69
N PHE A 20 -6.65 13.96 8.55
CA PHE A 20 -5.53 13.27 9.19
C PHE A 20 -5.99 12.10 10.06
N TRP A 21 -6.97 12.31 10.94
CA TRP A 21 -7.50 11.26 11.80
C TRP A 21 -8.21 10.15 11.03
N LYS A 22 -9.05 10.51 10.05
CA LYS A 22 -9.83 9.55 9.27
C LYS A 22 -8.99 8.77 8.27
N THR A 23 -8.18 9.45 7.47
CA THR A 23 -7.44 8.84 6.34
C THR A 23 -6.05 8.36 6.77
N GLY A 24 -5.42 9.01 7.74
CA GLY A 24 -4.14 8.55 8.27
C GLY A 24 -4.31 7.47 9.33
N ILE A 25 -4.92 7.83 10.47
CA ILE A 25 -4.90 6.98 11.67
C ILE A 25 -5.90 5.83 11.58
N ALA A 26 -7.18 6.10 11.30
CA ALA A 26 -8.20 5.04 11.31
C ALA A 26 -7.92 3.97 10.23
N GLN A 27 -7.42 4.38 9.07
CA GLN A 27 -7.04 3.48 7.99
C GLN A 27 -5.80 2.65 8.35
N GLY A 28 -4.78 3.28 8.96
CA GLY A 28 -3.60 2.57 9.44
C GLY A 28 -3.91 1.55 10.54
N ILE A 29 -4.88 1.84 11.44
CA ILE A 29 -5.34 0.88 12.45
C ILE A 29 -6.01 -0.33 11.79
N LEU A 30 -6.85 -0.10 10.78
CA LEU A 30 -7.52 -1.16 10.03
C LEU A 30 -6.48 -2.03 9.30
N ASP A 31 -5.53 -1.42 8.61
CA ASP A 31 -4.45 -2.13 7.92
C ASP A 31 -3.60 -2.93 8.90
N GLY A 32 -3.21 -2.35 10.04
CA GLY A 32 -2.49 -3.04 11.10
C GLY A 32 -3.26 -4.24 11.66
N ALA A 33 -4.58 -4.09 11.86
CA ALA A 33 -5.44 -5.18 12.31
C ALA A 33 -5.49 -6.32 11.27
N ILE A 34 -5.66 -6.02 9.99
CA ILE A 34 -5.65 -7.05 8.92
C ILE A 34 -4.31 -7.78 8.89
N ILE A 35 -3.21 -7.02 8.89
CA ILE A 35 -1.84 -7.57 8.79
C ILE A 35 -1.50 -8.47 9.97
N PHE A 36 -2.06 -8.22 11.16
CA PHE A 36 -1.86 -9.06 12.34
C PHE A 36 -2.83 -10.25 12.40
N PHE A 37 -4.13 -10.00 12.26
CA PHE A 37 -5.16 -11.03 12.49
C PHE A 37 -5.23 -12.06 11.36
N VAL A 38 -4.98 -11.68 10.10
CA VAL A 38 -5.07 -12.64 8.99
C VAL A 38 -4.01 -13.74 9.13
N PRO A 39 -2.69 -13.44 9.29
CA PRO A 39 -1.71 -14.49 9.54
C PRO A 39 -1.99 -15.28 10.82
N PHE A 40 -2.44 -14.61 11.88
CA PHE A 40 -2.76 -15.27 13.14
C PHE A 40 -3.87 -16.32 13.02
N LEU A 41 -4.92 -16.02 12.25
CA LEU A 41 -6.06 -16.92 12.04
C LEU A 41 -5.77 -18.03 11.02
N CYS A 42 -4.81 -17.84 10.11
CA CYS A 42 -4.48 -18.80 9.06
C CYS A 42 -3.46 -19.86 9.49
N ILE A 43 -2.79 -19.70 10.64
CA ILE A 43 -1.85 -20.71 11.14
C ILE A 43 -2.65 -21.87 11.73
N ASP A 44 -2.59 -23.02 11.06
CA ASP A 44 -3.19 -24.26 11.55
C ASP A 44 -2.27 -24.91 12.59
N HIS A 45 -2.86 -25.32 13.72
CA HIS A 45 -2.20 -26.01 14.82
C HIS A 45 -2.11 -27.53 14.61
N LEU A 46 -2.69 -28.05 13.53
CA LEU A 46 -2.82 -29.49 13.27
C LEU A 46 -1.89 -30.04 12.18
N ASP A 47 -1.18 -29.18 11.45
CA ASP A 47 -0.27 -29.60 10.38
C ASP A 47 1.08 -30.12 10.94
N ALA A 48 1.83 -30.91 10.17
CA ALA A 48 3.14 -31.45 10.56
C ALA A 48 4.29 -30.42 10.39
N ASN A 49 4.11 -29.43 9.51
CA ASN A 49 5.05 -28.31 9.30
C ASN A 49 4.56 -27.04 10.03
N GLN A 50 4.41 -27.13 11.34
CA GLN A 50 3.80 -26.07 12.14
C GLN A 50 4.61 -24.78 12.12
N MET A 51 3.95 -23.69 11.72
CA MET A 51 4.49 -22.33 11.79
C MET A 51 4.05 -21.62 13.08
N THR A 52 3.82 -22.38 14.15
CA THR A 52 3.21 -21.90 15.41
C THR A 52 4.16 -21.11 16.29
N ASP A 53 5.47 -21.14 16.00
CA ASP A 53 6.45 -20.37 16.73
C ASP A 53 6.22 -18.86 16.60
N VAL A 54 6.39 -18.15 17.71
CA VAL A 54 6.29 -16.67 17.77
C VAL A 54 7.24 -16.01 16.76
N GLY A 55 8.43 -16.59 16.55
CA GLY A 55 9.39 -16.12 15.54
C GLY A 55 8.92 -16.31 14.10
N SER A 56 8.15 -17.36 13.84
CA SER A 56 7.59 -17.67 12.52
C SER A 56 6.46 -16.71 12.18
N LEU A 57 5.50 -16.56 13.10
CA LEU A 57 4.41 -15.59 12.98
C LEU A 57 4.93 -14.16 12.86
N GLY A 58 5.89 -13.76 13.71
CA GLY A 58 6.44 -12.40 13.69
C GLY A 58 7.11 -12.05 12.36
N LYS A 59 7.89 -12.97 11.78
CA LYS A 59 8.48 -12.76 10.44
C LYS A 59 7.42 -12.74 9.34
N CYS A 60 6.39 -13.58 9.42
CA CYS A 60 5.29 -13.58 8.47
C CYS A 60 4.54 -12.24 8.47
N VAL A 61 4.16 -11.75 9.65
CA VAL A 61 3.51 -10.44 9.84
C VAL A 61 4.40 -9.32 9.32
N TYR A 62 5.71 -9.36 9.60
CA TYR A 62 6.66 -8.34 9.13
C TYR A 62 6.77 -8.28 7.59
N ILE A 63 6.87 -9.44 6.93
CA ILE A 63 6.96 -9.49 5.45
C ILE A 63 5.64 -9.05 4.83
N ALA A 64 4.50 -9.45 5.42
CA ALA A 64 3.18 -9.03 4.96
C ALA A 64 2.97 -7.52 5.15
N LEU A 65 3.46 -6.95 6.27
CA LEU A 65 3.44 -5.51 6.53
C LEU A 65 4.23 -4.74 5.47
N LEU A 66 5.47 -5.17 5.19
CA LEU A 66 6.30 -4.54 4.17
C LEU A 66 5.66 -4.61 2.78
N GLY A 67 5.02 -5.74 2.45
CA GLY A 67 4.24 -5.88 1.21
C GLY A 67 3.09 -4.89 1.14
N SER A 68 2.31 -4.79 2.21
CA SER A 68 1.15 -3.90 2.27
C SER A 68 1.57 -2.43 2.11
N VAL A 69 2.60 -1.99 2.85
CA VAL A 69 3.10 -0.61 2.78
C VAL A 69 3.71 -0.28 1.41
N THR A 70 4.47 -1.21 0.82
CA THR A 70 5.07 -0.98 -0.51
C THR A 70 3.99 -0.89 -1.60
N LEU A 71 2.97 -1.75 -1.55
CA LEU A 71 1.82 -1.66 -2.45
C LEU A 71 0.97 -0.41 -2.20
N GLU A 72 0.83 0.02 -0.96
CA GLU A 72 0.14 1.27 -0.61
C GLU A 72 0.83 2.47 -1.27
N VAL A 73 2.15 2.57 -1.16
CA VAL A 73 2.94 3.63 -1.82
C VAL A 73 2.79 3.54 -3.34
N ALA A 74 2.79 2.33 -3.89
CA ALA A 74 2.61 2.09 -5.32
C ALA A 74 1.22 2.52 -5.82
N LEU A 75 0.16 2.32 -5.02
CA LEU A 75 -1.20 2.75 -5.32
C LEU A 75 -1.41 4.26 -5.12
N ALA A 76 -0.73 4.87 -4.16
CA ALA A 76 -0.81 6.31 -3.91
C ALA A 76 -0.09 7.14 -5.00
N ALA A 77 0.84 6.53 -5.74
CA ALA A 77 1.57 7.19 -6.80
C ALA A 77 0.66 7.50 -8.00
N ARG A 78 0.57 8.80 -8.36
CA ARG A 78 -0.22 9.26 -9.51
C ARG A 78 0.43 8.95 -10.87
N TYR A 79 1.75 8.81 -10.91
CA TYR A 79 2.50 8.60 -12.15
C TYR A 79 3.48 7.46 -11.98
N TRP A 80 3.32 6.43 -12.82
CA TRP A 80 4.17 5.25 -12.84
C TRP A 80 5.32 5.46 -13.82
N THR A 81 6.51 5.69 -13.27
CA THR A 81 7.75 5.68 -14.04
C THR A 81 8.45 4.33 -13.88
N TYR A 82 9.21 3.92 -14.90
CA TYR A 82 10.08 2.75 -14.81
C TYR A 82 11.01 2.76 -13.58
N PRO A 83 11.74 3.85 -13.26
CA PRO A 83 12.57 3.90 -12.06
C PRO A 83 11.74 3.77 -10.76
N PHE A 84 10.54 4.36 -10.69
CA PHE A 84 9.68 4.21 -9.53
C PHE A 84 9.25 2.75 -9.32
N GLY A 85 8.78 2.09 -10.38
CA GLY A 85 8.40 0.68 -10.31
C GLY A 85 9.57 -0.22 -9.90
N PHE A 86 10.76 0.03 -10.44
CA PHE A 86 11.98 -0.69 -10.05
C PHE A 86 12.29 -0.50 -8.55
N CYS A 87 12.25 0.73 -8.04
CA CYS A 87 12.48 0.99 -6.62
C CYS A 87 11.47 0.29 -5.71
N VAL A 88 10.18 0.24 -6.09
CA VAL A 88 9.14 -0.47 -5.32
C VAL A 88 9.44 -1.97 -5.26
N VAL A 89 9.73 -2.58 -6.40
CA VAL A 89 10.03 -4.02 -6.49
C VAL A 89 11.30 -4.36 -5.69
N VAL A 90 12.37 -3.58 -5.86
CA VAL A 90 13.62 -3.79 -5.12
C VAL A 90 13.42 -3.62 -3.62
N SER A 91 12.66 -2.60 -3.19
CA SER A 91 12.37 -2.37 -1.78
C SER A 91 11.68 -3.57 -1.13
N TYR A 92 10.73 -4.20 -1.83
CA TYR A 92 10.09 -5.41 -1.33
C TYR A 92 11.02 -6.63 -1.42
N ALA A 93 11.73 -6.80 -2.54
CA ALA A 93 12.62 -7.93 -2.76
C ALA A 93 13.80 -7.98 -1.76
N LEU A 94 14.26 -6.83 -1.24
CA LEU A 94 15.35 -6.75 -0.27
C LEU A 94 15.03 -7.41 1.08
N VAL A 95 13.75 -7.63 1.43
CA VAL A 95 13.39 -8.29 2.69
C VAL A 95 13.85 -9.75 2.74
N PHE A 96 13.75 -10.47 1.61
CA PHE A 96 14.07 -11.88 1.53
C PHE A 96 15.55 -12.17 1.81
N PRO A 97 16.52 -11.54 1.11
CA PRO A 97 17.94 -11.77 1.40
C PRO A 97 18.33 -11.24 2.78
N PHE A 98 17.66 -10.20 3.30
CA PHE A 98 17.91 -9.70 4.65
C PHE A 98 17.63 -10.75 5.74
N ILE A 99 16.54 -11.52 5.62
CA ILE A 99 16.20 -12.59 6.57
C ILE A 99 17.29 -13.68 6.60
N PHE A 100 17.83 -14.05 5.44
CA PHE A 100 18.91 -15.03 5.36
C PHE A 100 20.24 -14.48 5.85
N MET A 101 20.61 -13.25 5.45
CA MET A 101 21.84 -12.59 5.89
C MET A 101 21.86 -12.39 7.40
N TYR A 102 20.75 -11.96 8.00
CA TYR A 102 20.65 -11.76 9.43
C TYR A 102 20.83 -13.06 10.21
N SER A 103 20.16 -14.13 9.80
CA SER A 103 20.31 -15.44 10.45
C SER A 103 21.73 -16.03 10.30
N ALA A 104 22.36 -15.85 9.14
CA ALA A 104 23.76 -16.24 8.93
C ALA A 104 24.74 -15.41 9.78
N PHE A 105 24.48 -14.11 9.95
CA PHE A 105 25.30 -13.22 10.77
C PHE A 105 25.26 -13.60 12.26
N LEU A 106 24.09 -13.96 12.80
CA LEU A 106 23.98 -14.45 14.18
C LEU A 106 24.76 -15.74 14.39
N GLN A 107 24.68 -16.69 13.44
CA GLN A 107 25.45 -17.93 13.48
C GLN A 107 26.96 -17.66 13.47
N ALA A 108 27.42 -16.73 12.62
CA ALA A 108 28.82 -16.32 12.55
C ALA A 108 29.31 -15.66 13.86
N SER A 109 28.42 -14.96 14.57
CA SER A 109 28.72 -14.27 15.83
C SER A 109 28.62 -15.18 17.07
N ASN A 110 28.33 -16.48 16.88
CA ASN A 110 28.17 -17.46 17.95
C ASN A 110 27.06 -17.13 18.97
N VAL A 111 26.11 -16.26 18.59
CA VAL A 111 24.91 -15.93 19.37
C VAL A 111 23.78 -16.81 18.84
N HIS A 112 23.44 -17.86 19.58
CA HIS A 112 22.36 -18.76 19.19
C HIS A 112 21.01 -18.26 19.70
N ASP A 113 20.24 -17.62 18.82
CA ASP A 113 18.83 -17.29 19.08
C ASP A 113 17.93 -18.29 18.34
N PRO A 114 17.18 -19.16 19.07
CA PRO A 114 16.29 -20.14 18.47
C PRO A 114 15.14 -19.50 17.67
N VAL A 115 14.82 -18.22 17.93
CA VAL A 115 13.76 -17.48 17.23
C VAL A 115 14.21 -17.04 15.83
N GLN A 116 15.52 -17.00 15.57
CA GLN A 116 16.09 -16.45 14.33
C GLN A 116 16.73 -17.49 13.42
N VAL A 117 17.37 -18.50 13.99
CA VAL A 117 18.11 -19.51 13.24
C VAL A 117 17.15 -20.52 12.60
N GLY A 118 17.25 -20.72 11.27
CA GLY A 118 16.47 -21.74 10.54
C GLY A 118 14.99 -21.41 10.27
N VAL A 119 14.45 -20.41 10.98
CA VAL A 119 13.05 -19.98 10.81
C VAL A 119 12.77 -19.45 9.39
N GLY A 120 13.70 -18.70 8.80
CA GLY A 120 13.53 -18.15 7.44
C GLY A 120 13.35 -19.22 6.37
N SER A 121 14.19 -20.27 6.39
CA SER A 121 14.08 -21.41 5.49
C SER A 121 12.79 -22.20 5.71
N HIS A 122 12.40 -22.40 6.97
CA HIS A 122 11.17 -23.12 7.31
C HIS A 122 9.93 -22.39 6.77
N ILE A 123 9.83 -21.08 7.02
CA ILE A 123 8.71 -20.25 6.55
C ILE A 123 8.59 -20.27 5.04
N MET A 124 9.69 -20.03 4.31
CA MET A 124 9.64 -19.89 2.84
C MET A 124 9.36 -21.22 2.14
N SER A 125 9.68 -22.35 2.78
CA SER A 125 9.38 -23.68 2.25
C SER A 125 7.89 -24.03 2.34
N ASN A 126 7.15 -23.37 3.23
CA ASN A 126 5.73 -23.64 3.44
C ASN A 126 4.88 -22.90 2.40
N PRO A 127 4.05 -23.59 1.58
CA PRO A 127 3.17 -22.93 0.61
C PRO A 127 2.13 -22.01 1.29
N SER A 128 1.66 -22.34 2.49
CA SER A 128 0.66 -21.56 3.23
C SER A 128 1.15 -20.15 3.52
N PHE A 129 2.45 -19.96 3.74
CA PHE A 129 3.06 -18.64 3.93
C PHE A 129 2.81 -17.70 2.74
N TRP A 130 2.99 -18.19 1.52
CA TRP A 130 2.79 -17.39 0.31
C TRP A 130 1.33 -17.01 0.13
N PHE A 131 0.40 -17.94 0.42
CA PHE A 131 -1.03 -17.64 0.39
C PHE A 131 -1.42 -16.61 1.45
N ILE A 132 -0.90 -16.70 2.67
CA ILE A 132 -1.14 -15.71 3.72
C ILE A 132 -0.68 -14.32 3.26
N ILE A 133 0.52 -14.21 2.69
CA ILE A 133 1.03 -12.94 2.16
C ILE A 133 0.09 -12.39 1.08
N ILE A 134 -0.33 -13.22 0.12
CA ILE A 134 -1.22 -12.79 -0.97
C ILE A 134 -2.55 -12.31 -0.39
N VAL A 135 -3.16 -13.05 0.54
CA VAL A 135 -4.44 -12.68 1.17
C VAL A 135 -4.31 -11.38 1.95
N VAL A 136 -3.27 -11.21 2.77
CA VAL A 136 -3.05 -9.95 3.51
C VAL A 136 -2.92 -8.78 2.55
N ASN A 137 -2.12 -8.91 1.49
CA ASN A 137 -1.94 -7.86 0.51
C ASN A 137 -3.24 -7.57 -0.26
N LEU A 138 -4.03 -8.58 -0.60
CA LEU A 138 -5.33 -8.39 -1.26
C LEU A 138 -6.35 -7.70 -0.35
N CYS A 139 -6.40 -8.04 0.94
CA CYS A 139 -7.32 -7.41 1.89
C CYS A 139 -6.93 -5.93 2.15
N THR A 140 -5.66 -5.68 2.40
CA THR A 140 -5.13 -4.32 2.65
C THR A 140 -5.23 -3.42 1.42
N THR A 141 -4.79 -3.87 0.25
CA THR A 141 -4.91 -3.06 -0.97
C THR A 141 -6.33 -3.03 -1.52
N GLY A 142 -7.07 -4.13 -1.42
CA GLY A 142 -8.41 -4.28 -2.01
C GLY A 142 -9.42 -3.31 -1.41
N HIS A 143 -9.45 -3.15 -0.08
CA HIS A 143 -10.38 -2.20 0.53
C HIS A 143 -10.09 -0.74 0.10
N ARG A 144 -8.81 -0.40 -0.13
CA ARG A 144 -8.40 0.92 -0.62
C ARG A 144 -8.80 1.14 -2.06
N ILE A 145 -8.56 0.17 -2.93
CA ILE A 145 -8.96 0.23 -4.33
C ILE A 145 -10.47 0.41 -4.41
N LEU A 146 -11.25 -0.34 -3.63
CA LEU A 146 -12.70 -0.18 -3.56
C LEU A 146 -13.10 1.24 -3.14
N LEU A 147 -12.49 1.77 -2.07
CA LEU A 147 -12.76 3.13 -1.60
C LEU A 147 -12.41 4.18 -2.67
N TYR A 148 -11.27 4.03 -3.35
CA TYR A 148 -10.88 4.93 -4.44
C TYR A 148 -11.81 4.83 -5.65
N CYS A 149 -12.24 3.62 -6.03
CA CYS A 149 -13.22 3.42 -7.10
C CYS A 149 -14.55 4.07 -6.77
N VAL A 150 -15.05 3.94 -5.53
CA VAL A 150 -16.29 4.58 -5.08
C VAL A 150 -16.16 6.10 -5.09
N ILE A 151 -15.07 6.64 -4.55
CA ILE A 151 -14.84 8.09 -4.56
C ILE A 151 -14.72 8.60 -5.99
N TRP A 152 -14.01 7.89 -6.86
CA TRP A 152 -13.83 8.31 -8.24
C TRP A 152 -15.14 8.25 -9.04
N ALA A 153 -15.98 7.22 -8.82
CA ALA A 153 -17.26 7.07 -9.50
C ALA A 153 -18.30 8.10 -9.07
N TYR A 154 -18.41 8.39 -7.77
CA TYR A 154 -19.48 9.25 -7.22
C TYR A 154 -19.05 10.69 -6.95
N TYR A 155 -17.77 10.92 -6.64
CA TYR A 155 -17.22 12.22 -6.23
C TYR A 155 -15.86 12.52 -6.89
N PRO A 156 -15.78 12.56 -8.24
CA PRO A 156 -14.52 12.81 -8.94
C PRO A 156 -13.98 14.20 -8.61
N ARG A 157 -12.69 14.28 -8.30
CA ARG A 157 -12.00 15.55 -8.04
C ARG A 157 -11.70 16.27 -9.36
N ASP A 158 -11.65 17.59 -9.34
CA ASP A 158 -11.38 18.41 -10.55
C ASP A 158 -10.09 18.03 -11.27
N THR A 159 -9.04 17.67 -10.51
CA THR A 159 -7.76 17.20 -11.08
C THR A 159 -7.88 15.88 -11.83
N GLN A 160 -8.77 14.96 -11.40
CA GLN A 160 -9.02 13.70 -12.08
C GLN A 160 -9.78 13.95 -13.39
N ILE A 161 -10.81 14.80 -13.36
CA ILE A 161 -11.60 15.18 -14.54
C ILE A 161 -10.69 15.84 -15.60
N LEU A 162 -9.80 16.73 -15.17
CA LEU A 162 -8.83 17.37 -16.06
C LEU A 162 -7.88 16.33 -16.68
N SER A 163 -7.33 15.41 -15.89
CA SER A 163 -6.44 14.36 -16.40
C SER A 163 -7.12 13.42 -17.40
N GLU A 164 -8.41 13.13 -17.20
CA GLU A 164 -9.19 12.30 -18.12
C GLU A 164 -9.48 13.03 -19.43
N LYS A 165 -9.84 14.32 -19.35
CA LYS A 165 -10.03 15.17 -20.54
C LYS A 165 -8.74 15.30 -21.35
N GLU A 166 -7.59 15.45 -20.71
CA GLU A 166 -6.29 15.48 -21.40
C GLU A 166 -5.99 14.15 -22.09
N ARG A 167 -6.25 13.03 -21.43
CA ARG A 167 -6.07 11.70 -22.02
C ARG A 167 -6.94 11.49 -23.26
N LEU A 168 -8.16 12.04 -23.28
CA LEU A 168 -9.11 11.86 -24.38
C LEU A 168 -8.95 12.87 -25.52
N TYR A 169 -8.67 14.15 -25.21
CA TYR A 169 -8.73 15.26 -26.17
C TYR A 169 -7.41 16.02 -26.34
N GLY A 170 -6.36 15.65 -25.59
CA GLY A 170 -5.08 16.36 -25.58
C GLY A 170 -5.09 17.60 -24.67
N ALA A 171 -3.90 18.18 -24.45
CA ALA A 171 -3.67 19.21 -23.43
C ALA A 171 -4.34 20.58 -23.70
N PHE A 172 -4.87 20.82 -24.91
CA PHE A 172 -5.34 22.14 -25.37
C PHE A 172 -6.84 22.23 -25.66
N HIS A 173 -7.63 21.21 -25.30
CA HIS A 173 -9.07 21.23 -25.56
C HIS A 173 -9.83 22.05 -24.50
N GLU A 174 -10.75 22.92 -24.92
CA GLU A 174 -11.52 23.80 -24.03
C GLU A 174 -12.40 23.00 -23.05
N VAL A 175 -12.45 23.48 -21.81
CA VAL A 175 -13.20 22.82 -20.75
C VAL A 175 -14.69 23.15 -20.89
N GLY A 176 -15.55 22.14 -21.07
CA GLY A 176 -16.99 22.34 -21.19
C GLY A 176 -17.64 23.19 -20.07
N TRP A 177 -18.67 23.95 -20.44
CA TRP A 177 -19.40 24.94 -19.62
C TRP A 177 -19.81 24.46 -18.22
N GLN A 178 -20.13 23.17 -18.05
CA GLN A 178 -20.49 22.60 -16.74
C GLN A 178 -19.34 22.61 -15.73
N SER A 179 -18.11 22.36 -16.20
CA SER A 179 -16.91 22.44 -15.37
C SER A 179 -16.58 23.89 -15.04
N ILE A 180 -16.77 24.81 -15.99
CA ILE A 180 -16.60 26.26 -15.78
C ILE A 180 -17.58 26.76 -14.70
N ASN A 181 -18.85 26.34 -14.73
CA ASN A 181 -19.84 26.74 -13.74
C ASN A 181 -19.54 26.19 -12.33
N ARG A 182 -19.02 24.97 -12.21
CA ARG A 182 -18.54 24.45 -10.91
C ARG A 182 -17.34 25.25 -10.41
N LEU A 183 -16.40 25.57 -11.30
CA LEU A 183 -15.21 26.39 -10.97
C LEU A 183 -15.55 27.85 -10.66
N LEU A 184 -16.63 28.40 -11.19
CA LEU A 184 -17.11 29.75 -10.88
C LEU A 184 -17.79 29.81 -9.51
N LYS A 185 -18.53 28.76 -9.12
CA LYS A 185 -19.16 28.69 -7.80
C LYS A 185 -18.15 28.62 -6.65
N ILE A 186 -16.99 28.02 -6.86
CA ILE A 186 -15.94 27.90 -5.84
C ILE A 186 -15.09 29.18 -5.72
N GLY A 187 -15.00 29.99 -6.78
CA GLY A 187 -14.24 31.24 -6.77
C GLY A 187 -15.03 32.48 -6.32
N ALA A 188 -16.30 32.31 -5.94
CA ALA A 188 -17.18 33.38 -5.47
C ALA A 188 -17.36 33.38 -3.93
N GLU A 189 -16.73 32.43 -3.25
CA GLU A 189 -16.55 32.40 -1.79
C GLU A 189 -15.09 32.75 -1.45
#